data_AF-A0AA39R4N5-F1
#
_entry.id   AF-A0AA39R4N5-F1
#
_cell.length_a   1.000
_cell.length_b   1.000
_cell.length_c   1.000
_cell.angle_alpha   90.00
_cell.angle_beta   90.00
_cell.angle_gamma   90.00
#
_symmetry.space_group_name_H-M   'P 1'
#
loop_
_entity.id
_entity.type
_entity.pdbx_description
1 polymer ?
#
loop_
_entity_poly.entity_id
_entity_poly.type
_entity_poly.pdbx_seq_one_letter_code
_entity_poly.pdbx_strand_id
1 'polypeptide(L)'
;MSSLGSKRPREEDSNDVSRPRKRPGGAARVSKSETEAVLQRQHQRAEEARQAAATRGVEEVVRQHYNAVPQRGRDWRKTDSRIKGLRSFNNWIKSTIIHKFSPAEAEAEPYPLRVLDIGCGKGGDLGKWQQAPQPLELYVGVDPAEVSIEQARERYKQMASGGGRGGRGRGGYHGGGRPPTFHAEFFAEDAFTYSLGDIPVIRDVGFGPGSRWGPGGGFDVVSMMFCMHYAFENEVKAKGMLANVAGSLRKGGRFIGVIPNSDVIRSAVVAFHAQQAKNKPPDGPSGKAEVSGQRNDEPAGSESPPYIIGDQDSGPPAEPEANASTKDTTHAKHTEGADGSEVVPGVTPAINVLTEPSSEVNGDVEKPKADTASTKDDRLRSSPQRNEKKDDEQPEPEVAEWGNSIYRVRFPGDTPKDGIFRPPYGWKYSFFMEEAVEEVPEYVVPWEAFRAIAEDYNLELQYRKPFAEIWKEEQNHPIFGPLSERMGVRGRDGGPLLVSDEEMEAASFYHAFCFYKI
;
A
#
# COMPACT_ATOMS: atom_id res chain seq x y z
N MET A 1 -41.45 54.40 -52.45
CA MET A 1 -40.62 53.69 -53.46
C MET A 1 -40.11 52.40 -52.80
N SER A 2 -40.88 51.31 -52.69
CA SER A 2 -41.30 50.32 -53.71
C SER A 2 -40.16 49.55 -54.38
N SER A 3 -39.96 48.30 -53.95
CA SER A 3 -39.61 47.08 -54.74
C SER A 3 -39.06 46.05 -53.73
N LEU A 4 -39.83 45.14 -53.10
CA LEU A 4 -40.59 43.99 -53.60
C LEU A 4 -39.83 43.08 -54.59
N GLY A 5 -39.26 42.00 -54.05
CA GLY A 5 -38.71 40.86 -54.79
C GLY A 5 -39.12 39.54 -54.15
N SER A 6 -39.93 38.78 -54.87
CA SER A 6 -40.76 37.62 -54.50
C SER A 6 -40.05 36.36 -53.95
N LYS A 7 -40.85 35.58 -53.20
CA LYS A 7 -40.60 34.23 -52.63
C LYS A 7 -40.31 33.16 -53.70
N ARG A 8 -39.49 32.15 -53.32
CA ARG A 8 -39.71 30.74 -53.68
C ARG A 8 -39.47 29.83 -52.47
N PRO A 9 -40.21 28.72 -52.31
CA PRO A 9 -40.16 27.86 -51.12
C PRO A 9 -38.94 26.94 -51.16
N ARG A 10 -38.39 26.59 -49.99
CA ARG A 10 -37.44 25.49 -49.84
C ARG A 10 -38.19 24.18 -50.11
N GLU A 11 -37.81 23.50 -51.18
CA GLU A 11 -38.18 22.10 -51.42
C GLU A 11 -37.51 21.22 -50.37
N GLU A 12 -38.32 20.38 -49.73
CA GLU A 12 -37.88 19.22 -48.96
C GLU A 12 -37.32 18.19 -49.94
N ASP A 13 -35.99 18.12 -50.04
CA ASP A 13 -35.34 17.06 -50.81
C ASP A 13 -34.97 15.92 -49.85
N SER A 14 -35.90 14.98 -49.73
CA SER A 14 -35.71 13.66 -49.15
C SER A 14 -34.77 12.85 -50.03
N ASN A 15 -33.47 12.87 -49.74
CA ASN A 15 -32.52 11.90 -50.28
C ASN A 15 -31.56 11.43 -49.18
N ASP A 16 -32.08 10.52 -48.36
CA ASP A 16 -31.30 9.56 -47.59
C ASP A 16 -30.52 8.66 -48.56
N VAL A 17 -29.26 9.04 -48.82
CA VAL A 17 -28.29 8.13 -49.43
C VAL A 17 -27.09 8.06 -48.49
N SER A 18 -27.19 7.11 -47.55
CA SER A 18 -26.09 6.64 -46.72
C SER A 18 -24.79 6.48 -47.52
N ARG A 19 -23.79 7.33 -47.22
CA ARG A 19 -22.42 7.13 -47.70
C ARG A 19 -21.93 5.76 -47.19
N PRO A 20 -21.43 4.85 -48.03
CA PRO A 20 -20.88 3.59 -47.57
C PRO A 20 -19.73 3.89 -46.61
N ARG A 21 -19.85 3.43 -45.36
CA ARG A 21 -18.75 3.48 -44.39
C ARG A 21 -17.53 2.81 -45.04
N LYS A 22 -16.42 3.54 -45.12
CA LYS A 22 -15.11 2.99 -45.52
C LYS A 22 -14.87 1.73 -44.70
N ARG A 23 -14.72 0.58 -45.38
CA ARG A 23 -14.37 -0.69 -44.72
C ARG A 23 -13.13 -0.47 -43.85
N PRO A 24 -13.09 -0.99 -42.61
CA PRO A 24 -11.88 -0.90 -41.79
C PRO A 24 -10.73 -1.55 -42.56
N GLY A 25 -9.66 -0.80 -42.81
CA GLY A 25 -8.42 -1.36 -43.35
C GLY A 25 -7.87 -2.39 -42.37
N GLY A 26 -7.22 -3.43 -42.89
CA GLY A 26 -6.74 -4.61 -42.15
C GLY A 26 -5.67 -4.37 -41.07
N ALA A 27 -5.51 -3.14 -40.56
CA ALA A 27 -4.52 -2.75 -39.57
C ALA A 27 -5.06 -2.73 -38.11
N ALA A 28 -6.23 -3.29 -37.86
CA ALA A 28 -6.82 -3.39 -36.50
C ALA A 28 -7.35 -4.81 -36.18
N ARG A 29 -6.70 -5.85 -36.71
CA ARG A 29 -6.87 -7.22 -36.23
C ARG A 29 -5.58 -7.61 -35.53
N VAL A 30 -5.52 -7.36 -34.22
CA VAL A 30 -4.53 -8.04 -33.36
C VAL A 30 -4.76 -9.53 -33.58
N SER A 31 -3.76 -10.20 -34.14
CA SER A 31 -3.87 -11.62 -34.45
C SER A 31 -3.96 -12.43 -33.15
N LYS A 32 -4.68 -13.55 -33.15
CA LYS A 32 -4.72 -14.45 -31.98
C LYS A 32 -3.29 -14.84 -31.54
N SER A 33 -2.38 -15.01 -32.50
CA SER A 33 -0.96 -15.27 -32.24
C SER A 33 -0.22 -14.14 -31.53
N GLU A 34 -0.56 -12.87 -31.80
CA GLU A 34 0.04 -11.73 -31.08
C GLU A 34 -0.49 -11.65 -29.65
N THR A 35 -1.79 -11.87 -29.44
CA THR A 35 -2.37 -11.92 -28.09
C THR A 35 -1.80 -13.08 -27.27
N GLU A 36 -1.68 -14.26 -27.86
CA GLU A 36 -1.08 -15.43 -27.23
C GLU A 36 0.40 -15.20 -26.90
N ALA A 37 1.18 -14.60 -27.80
CA ALA A 37 2.58 -14.28 -27.54
C ALA A 37 2.77 -13.25 -26.40
N VAL A 38 1.86 -12.27 -26.28
CA VAL A 38 1.86 -11.31 -25.17
C VAL A 38 1.54 -12.00 -23.85
N LEU A 39 0.50 -12.86 -23.82
CA LEU A 39 0.13 -13.64 -22.63
C LEU A 39 1.26 -14.58 -22.21
N GLN A 40 1.92 -15.24 -23.16
CA GLN A 40 3.01 -16.18 -22.90
C GLN A 40 4.25 -15.46 -22.35
N ARG A 41 4.56 -14.26 -22.86
CA ARG A 41 5.62 -13.40 -22.32
C ARG A 41 5.26 -12.88 -20.92
N GLN A 42 4.00 -12.55 -20.66
CA GLN A 42 3.54 -12.18 -19.32
C GLN A 42 3.65 -13.36 -18.34
N HIS A 43 3.29 -14.56 -18.77
CA HIS A 43 3.41 -15.78 -17.97
C HIS A 43 4.88 -16.10 -17.64
N GLN A 44 5.76 -16.02 -18.64
CA GLN A 44 7.19 -16.26 -18.44
C GLN A 44 7.83 -15.26 -17.47
N ARG A 45 7.49 -13.96 -17.59
CA ARG A 45 7.93 -12.94 -16.63
C ARG A 45 7.39 -13.19 -15.22
N ALA A 46 6.14 -13.62 -15.10
CA ALA A 46 5.53 -13.98 -13.83
C ALA A 46 6.27 -15.15 -13.16
N GLU A 47 6.66 -16.17 -13.92
CA GLU A 47 7.45 -17.29 -13.41
C GLU A 47 8.87 -16.88 -13.01
N GLU A 48 9.53 -16.05 -13.80
CA GLU A 48 10.86 -15.49 -13.48
C GLU A 48 10.83 -14.65 -12.20
N ALA A 49 9.82 -13.78 -12.03
CA ALA A 49 9.60 -13.00 -10.82
C ALA A 49 9.34 -13.91 -9.60
N ARG A 50 8.53 -14.96 -9.78
CA ARG A 50 8.26 -15.98 -8.75
C ARG A 50 9.53 -16.69 -8.30
N GLN A 51 10.39 -17.10 -9.23
CA GLN A 51 11.67 -17.75 -8.92
C GLN A 51 12.63 -16.78 -8.22
N ALA A 52 12.72 -15.54 -8.70
CA ALA A 52 13.56 -14.51 -8.08
C ALA A 52 13.13 -14.20 -6.63
N ALA A 53 11.82 -14.13 -6.35
CA ALA A 53 11.28 -13.96 -5.00
C ALA A 53 11.47 -15.17 -4.08
N ALA A 54 11.79 -16.35 -4.63
CA ALA A 54 12.17 -17.52 -3.85
C ALA A 54 13.67 -17.55 -3.51
N THR A 55 14.52 -16.85 -4.28
CA THR A 55 16.00 -16.87 -4.12
C THR A 55 16.57 -15.57 -3.52
N ARG A 56 15.86 -14.45 -3.63
CA ARG A 56 16.22 -13.13 -3.08
C ARG A 56 15.25 -12.77 -1.96
N GLY A 57 15.67 -11.94 -1.00
CA GLY A 57 14.78 -11.39 0.02
C GLY A 57 13.62 -10.62 -0.63
N VAL A 58 12.40 -10.79 -0.10
CA VAL A 58 11.16 -10.20 -0.65
C VAL A 58 11.26 -8.68 -0.81
N GLU A 59 11.88 -8.02 0.16
CA GLU A 59 12.15 -6.59 0.13
C GLU A 59 12.98 -6.14 -1.10
N GLU A 60 13.99 -6.93 -1.48
CA GLU A 60 14.81 -6.61 -2.65
C GLU A 60 13.99 -6.71 -3.95
N VAL A 61 13.08 -7.69 -4.02
CA VAL A 61 12.17 -7.85 -5.17
C VAL A 61 11.21 -6.67 -5.27
N VAL A 62 10.60 -6.28 -4.15
CA VAL A 62 9.71 -5.10 -4.08
C VAL A 62 10.47 -3.84 -4.50
N ARG A 63 11.67 -3.62 -3.95
CA ARG A 63 12.53 -2.47 -4.26
C ARG A 63 12.91 -2.42 -5.74
N GLN A 64 13.37 -3.54 -6.30
CA GLN A 64 13.73 -3.65 -7.72
C GLN A 64 12.53 -3.40 -8.62
N HIS A 65 11.35 -3.94 -8.27
CA HIS A 65 10.11 -3.69 -9.01
C HIS A 65 9.80 -2.20 -9.10
N TYR A 66 9.70 -1.50 -7.97
CA TYR A 66 9.34 -0.08 -7.98
C TYR A 66 10.39 0.80 -8.68
N ASN A 67 11.67 0.44 -8.59
CA ASN A 67 12.74 1.09 -9.34
C ASN A 67 12.59 0.89 -10.85
N ALA A 68 12.23 -0.32 -11.28
CA ALA A 68 12.08 -0.68 -12.69
C ALA A 68 10.79 -0.14 -13.33
N VAL A 69 9.72 0.10 -12.55
CA VAL A 69 8.44 0.62 -13.07
C VAL A 69 8.67 1.96 -13.79
N PRO A 70 8.47 2.04 -15.12
CA PRO A 70 8.76 3.24 -15.90
C PRO A 70 7.90 4.43 -15.47
N GLN A 71 8.47 5.64 -15.44
CA GLN A 71 7.69 6.86 -15.31
C GLN A 71 6.93 7.14 -16.62
N ARG A 72 5.75 6.54 -16.75
CA ARG A 72 4.81 6.93 -17.81
C ARG A 72 4.20 8.28 -17.41
N GLY A 73 4.36 9.30 -18.25
CA GLY A 73 4.01 10.70 -17.93
C GLY A 73 2.54 10.91 -17.55
N ARG A 74 2.18 12.12 -17.06
CA ARG A 74 0.79 12.43 -16.67
C ARG A 74 -0.20 12.26 -17.82
N ASP A 75 0.22 12.60 -19.04
CA ASP A 75 -0.63 12.52 -20.23
C ASP A 75 -0.96 11.07 -20.57
N TRP A 76 0.05 10.20 -20.63
CA TRP A 76 -0.13 8.76 -20.84
C TRP A 76 -1.10 8.13 -19.82
N ARG A 77 -1.01 8.51 -18.54
CA ARG A 77 -1.93 8.01 -17.49
C ARG A 77 -3.38 8.41 -17.72
N LYS A 78 -3.64 9.49 -18.47
CA LYS A 78 -4.99 9.98 -18.77
C LYS A 78 -5.54 9.44 -20.09
N THR A 79 -4.67 9.23 -21.08
CA THR A 79 -5.07 8.88 -22.45
C THR A 79 -4.97 7.40 -22.75
N ASP A 80 -3.86 6.77 -22.36
CA ASP A 80 -3.45 5.47 -22.90
C ASP A 80 -3.40 4.33 -21.86
N SER A 81 -3.51 4.66 -20.57
CA SER A 81 -3.53 3.65 -19.49
C SER A 81 -4.80 2.80 -19.55
N ARG A 82 -4.63 1.47 -19.54
CA ARG A 82 -5.73 0.49 -19.45
C ARG A 82 -6.49 0.58 -18.13
N ILE A 83 -5.82 1.04 -17.07
CA ILE A 83 -6.37 1.18 -15.71
C ILE A 83 -6.56 2.65 -15.30
N LYS A 84 -6.88 3.53 -16.25
CA LYS A 84 -7.01 4.97 -16.00
C LYS A 84 -8.12 5.32 -14.97
N GLY A 85 -9.22 4.56 -14.98
CA GLY A 85 -10.32 4.73 -14.04
C GLY A 85 -9.88 4.36 -12.63
N LEU A 86 -9.26 3.18 -12.48
CA LEU A 86 -8.67 2.72 -11.21
C LEU A 86 -7.64 3.72 -10.66
N ARG A 87 -6.72 4.22 -11.50
CA ARG A 87 -5.72 5.22 -11.07
C ARG A 87 -6.39 6.51 -10.58
N SER A 88 -7.40 6.98 -11.28
CA SER A 88 -8.13 8.20 -10.91
C SER A 88 -8.88 8.00 -9.60
N PHE A 89 -9.53 6.84 -9.43
CA PHE A 89 -10.27 6.46 -8.23
C PHE A 89 -9.36 6.32 -7.01
N ASN A 90 -8.26 5.56 -7.11
CA ASN A 90 -7.28 5.42 -6.02
C ASN A 90 -6.69 6.78 -5.63
N ASN A 91 -6.41 7.64 -6.62
CA ASN A 91 -5.90 8.98 -6.36
C ASN A 91 -6.94 9.86 -5.65
N TRP A 92 -8.23 9.70 -5.97
CA TRP A 92 -9.32 10.40 -5.31
C TRP A 92 -9.50 9.92 -3.88
N ILE A 93 -9.51 8.60 -3.62
CA ILE A 93 -9.56 8.04 -2.26
C ILE A 93 -8.42 8.60 -1.41
N LYS A 94 -7.19 8.58 -1.90
CA LYS A 94 -6.04 9.16 -1.17
C LYS A 94 -6.23 10.65 -0.88
N SER A 95 -6.79 11.41 -1.83
CA SER A 95 -7.05 12.84 -1.62
C SER A 95 -8.13 13.06 -0.56
N THR A 96 -9.19 12.25 -0.58
CA THR A 96 -10.27 12.26 0.42
C THR A 96 -9.73 11.94 1.82
N ILE A 97 -8.95 10.87 1.97
CA ILE A 97 -8.40 10.44 3.27
C ILE A 97 -7.41 11.46 3.82
N ILE A 98 -6.44 11.93 3.01
CA ILE A 98 -5.49 12.96 3.44
C ILE A 98 -6.23 14.22 3.87
N HIS A 99 -7.22 14.67 3.10
CA HIS A 99 -7.99 15.87 3.43
C HIS A 99 -8.86 15.69 4.68
N LYS A 100 -9.48 14.52 4.85
CA LYS A 100 -10.37 14.23 5.99
C LYS A 100 -9.62 14.15 7.33
N PHE A 101 -8.39 13.65 7.30
CA PHE A 101 -7.56 13.47 8.50
C PHE A 101 -6.39 14.47 8.60
N SER A 102 -6.45 15.53 7.81
CA SER A 102 -5.65 16.75 8.01
C SER A 102 -6.53 18.00 8.24
N PRO A 103 -7.65 17.91 9.02
CA PRO A 103 -8.55 19.03 9.16
C PRO A 103 -7.91 20.11 10.02
N ALA A 104 -8.17 21.36 9.65
CA ALA A 104 -8.00 22.49 10.54
C ALA A 104 -9.09 22.37 11.63
N GLU A 105 -8.81 21.68 12.74
CA GLU A 105 -9.76 21.64 13.85
C GLU A 105 -9.94 23.07 14.38
N ALA A 106 -11.19 23.45 14.66
CA ALA A 106 -11.53 24.74 15.27
C ALA A 106 -10.94 24.92 16.69
N GLU A 107 -10.39 23.83 17.26
CA GLU A 107 -9.78 23.76 18.59
C GLU A 107 -8.30 23.32 18.54
N ALA A 108 -7.74 22.99 17.37
CA ALA A 108 -6.32 22.68 17.26
C ALA A 108 -5.52 23.98 17.22
N GLU A 109 -4.44 24.00 18.01
CA GLU A 109 -3.42 25.05 17.99
C GLU A 109 -3.08 25.48 16.54
N PRO A 110 -2.96 26.79 16.27
CA PRO A 110 -2.94 27.38 14.92
C PRO A 110 -1.65 27.14 14.13
N TYR A 111 -0.90 26.08 14.46
CA TYR A 111 0.40 25.79 13.88
C TYR A 111 0.27 24.95 12.60
N PRO A 112 1.15 25.13 11.60
CA PRO A 112 1.11 24.33 10.40
C PRO A 112 1.50 22.86 10.68
N LEU A 113 1.00 21.93 9.86
CA LEU A 113 1.16 20.48 10.06
C LEU A 113 2.58 19.99 9.78
N ARG A 114 3.03 19.00 10.55
CA ARG A 114 4.22 18.19 10.27
C ARG A 114 3.79 16.78 9.89
N VAL A 115 4.22 16.34 8.72
CA VAL A 115 3.82 15.05 8.13
C VAL A 115 5.03 14.16 7.90
N LEU A 116 4.92 12.91 8.31
CA LEU A 116 5.85 11.83 7.96
C LEU A 116 5.13 10.86 7.01
N ASP A 117 5.65 10.66 5.81
CA ASP A 117 5.07 9.80 4.78
C ASP A 117 6.00 8.60 4.55
N ILE A 118 5.65 7.46 5.16
CA ILE A 118 6.43 6.22 5.11
C ILE A 118 5.98 5.40 3.89
N GLY A 119 6.92 5.01 3.05
CA GLY A 119 6.64 4.47 1.72
C GLY A 119 6.15 5.55 0.76
N CYS A 120 6.77 6.74 0.78
CA CYS A 120 6.35 7.87 -0.05
C CYS A 120 6.53 7.63 -1.56
N GLY A 121 7.31 6.62 -1.92
CA GLY A 121 7.67 6.26 -3.28
C GLY A 121 8.20 7.47 -4.06
N LYS A 122 7.74 7.61 -5.29
CA LYS A 122 8.13 8.67 -6.22
C LYS A 122 7.47 10.04 -5.92
N GLY A 123 7.00 10.27 -4.69
CA GLY A 123 6.31 11.51 -4.27
C GLY A 123 4.93 11.68 -4.92
N GLY A 124 4.10 10.63 -4.95
CA GLY A 124 2.77 10.65 -5.57
C GLY A 124 1.74 11.53 -4.83
N ASP A 125 1.98 11.76 -3.54
CA ASP A 125 1.05 12.43 -2.63
C ASP A 125 1.45 13.87 -2.28
N LEU A 126 2.63 14.34 -2.71
CA LEU A 126 3.11 15.73 -2.50
C LEU A 126 2.08 16.80 -2.88
N GLY A 127 1.43 16.63 -4.04
CA GLY A 127 0.41 17.57 -4.50
C GLY A 127 -0.89 17.52 -3.68
N LYS A 128 -1.17 16.40 -3.00
CA LYS A 128 -2.33 16.27 -2.10
C LYS A 128 -2.05 16.97 -0.79
N TRP A 129 -0.86 16.76 -0.23
CA TRP A 129 -0.39 17.47 0.95
C TRP A 129 -0.32 18.99 0.74
N GLN A 130 0.10 19.46 -0.44
CA GLN A 130 0.08 20.89 -0.79
C GLN A 130 -1.35 21.48 -0.82
N GLN A 131 -2.36 20.63 -1.04
CA GLN A 131 -3.78 20.99 -1.11
C GLN A 131 -4.55 20.56 0.14
N ALA A 132 -3.86 20.13 1.21
CA ALA A 132 -4.49 19.79 2.47
C ALA A 132 -5.19 21.04 3.08
N PRO A 133 -6.25 20.86 3.89
CA PRO A 133 -6.99 21.98 4.49
C PRO A 133 -6.11 22.89 5.32
N GLN A 134 -5.24 22.30 6.14
CA GLN A 134 -4.28 23.01 6.96
C GLN A 134 -2.92 23.02 6.24
N PRO A 135 -2.23 24.17 6.19
CA PRO A 135 -0.92 24.26 5.57
C PRO A 135 0.09 23.39 6.33
N LEU A 136 1.03 22.81 5.59
CA LEU A 136 2.14 22.06 6.16
C LEU A 136 3.32 22.99 6.43
N GLU A 137 3.99 22.77 7.55
CA GLU A 137 5.33 23.30 7.83
C GLU A 137 6.38 22.37 7.21
N LEU A 138 6.24 21.07 7.49
CA LEU A 138 7.25 20.05 7.19
C LEU A 138 6.59 18.80 6.60
N TYR A 139 7.21 18.27 5.55
CA TYR A 139 6.97 16.94 5.00
C TYR A 139 8.27 16.14 5.02
N VAL A 140 8.27 14.96 5.64
CA VAL A 140 9.38 14.01 5.58
C VAL A 140 8.92 12.78 4.81
N GLY A 141 9.53 12.51 3.66
CA GLY A 141 9.28 11.30 2.87
C GLY A 141 10.35 10.24 3.13
N VAL A 142 9.95 9.02 3.47
CA VAL A 142 10.85 7.89 3.66
C VAL A 142 10.42 6.74 2.76
N ASP A 143 11.36 6.11 2.06
CA ASP A 143 11.11 4.95 1.20
C ASP A 143 12.39 4.12 1.05
N PRO A 144 12.35 2.78 1.04
CA PRO A 144 13.55 1.96 0.91
C PRO A 144 14.23 2.07 -0.47
N ALA A 145 13.53 2.58 -1.48
CA ALA A 145 14.03 2.69 -2.85
C ALA A 145 14.67 4.07 -3.12
N GLU A 146 16.00 4.12 -3.14
CA GLU A 146 16.76 5.37 -3.38
C GLU A 146 16.36 6.10 -4.67
N VAL A 147 16.18 5.38 -5.78
CA VAL A 147 15.73 5.96 -7.05
C VAL A 147 14.34 6.59 -6.92
N SER A 148 13.44 6.00 -6.12
CA SER A 148 12.14 6.60 -5.84
C SER A 148 12.27 7.90 -5.06
N ILE A 149 13.17 7.95 -4.08
CA ILE A 149 13.46 9.14 -3.27
C ILE A 149 14.07 10.27 -4.12
N GLU A 150 15.00 9.98 -5.02
CA GLU A 150 15.54 10.98 -5.96
C GLU A 150 14.44 11.59 -6.83
N GLN A 151 13.53 10.75 -7.35
CA GLN A 151 12.40 11.20 -8.15
C GLN A 151 11.40 12.02 -7.33
N ALA A 152 11.17 11.67 -6.08
CA ALA A 152 10.33 12.44 -5.17
C ALA A 152 10.93 13.83 -4.90
N ARG A 153 12.25 13.90 -4.63
CA ARG A 153 13.00 15.16 -4.49
C ARG A 153 12.89 16.03 -5.75
N GLU A 154 13.05 15.45 -6.93
CA GLU A 154 12.94 16.20 -8.19
C GLU A 154 11.52 16.75 -8.39
N ARG A 155 10.49 15.92 -8.15
CA ARG A 155 9.09 16.34 -8.23
C ARG A 155 8.77 17.48 -7.26
N TYR A 156 9.30 17.41 -6.04
CA TYR A 156 9.17 18.49 -5.06
C TYR A 156 9.86 19.78 -5.53
N LYS A 157 11.09 19.70 -6.05
CA LYS A 157 11.79 20.87 -6.64
C LYS A 157 11.02 21.52 -7.79
N GLN A 158 10.41 20.72 -8.65
CA GLN A 158 9.54 21.22 -9.74
C GLN A 158 8.28 21.91 -9.18
N MET A 159 7.70 21.36 -8.11
CA MET A 159 6.54 21.95 -7.43
C MET A 159 6.88 23.29 -6.78
N ALA A 160 8.03 23.37 -6.10
CA ALA A 160 8.53 24.53 -5.36
C ALA A 160 9.06 25.66 -6.26
N SER A 161 9.71 25.34 -7.38
CA SER A 161 10.29 26.34 -8.31
C SER A 161 9.26 27.11 -9.15
N GLY A 162 7.95 26.81 -9.02
CA GLY A 162 6.90 27.51 -9.77
C GLY A 162 6.99 27.36 -11.30
N GLY A 163 7.83 26.43 -11.78
CA GLY A 163 8.28 26.31 -13.17
C GLY A 163 7.26 25.66 -14.10
N GLY A 164 6.17 26.37 -14.37
CA GLY A 164 5.29 26.10 -15.51
C GLY A 164 4.94 27.39 -16.22
N ARG A 165 5.77 27.81 -17.19
CA ARG A 165 5.35 28.73 -18.26
C ARG A 165 4.10 28.13 -18.92
N GLY A 166 2.92 28.67 -18.62
CA GLY A 166 1.69 28.32 -19.36
C GLY A 166 0.40 28.23 -18.55
N GLY A 167 0.42 28.34 -17.22
CA GLY A 167 -0.79 28.23 -16.41
C GLY A 167 -1.25 29.54 -15.79
N ARG A 168 -1.94 30.41 -16.53
CA ARG A 168 -2.95 31.29 -15.91
C ARG A 168 -4.10 30.40 -15.42
N GLY A 169 -3.86 29.66 -14.34
CA GLY A 169 -4.73 28.63 -13.78
C GLY A 169 -5.51 29.16 -12.58
N ARG A 170 -6.48 30.01 -12.87
CA ARG A 170 -7.76 30.20 -12.20
C ARG A 170 -7.98 29.39 -10.89
N GLY A 171 -7.90 30.10 -9.77
CA GLY A 171 -8.77 29.98 -8.59
C GLY A 171 -8.95 28.58 -7.97
N GLY A 172 -8.15 28.29 -6.94
CA GLY A 172 -8.64 27.49 -5.81
C GLY A 172 -9.77 28.24 -5.08
N TYR A 173 -10.51 27.54 -4.23
CA TYR A 173 -11.72 28.01 -3.54
C TYR A 173 -11.53 29.24 -2.63
N HIS A 174 -10.30 29.72 -2.47
CA HIS A 174 -9.96 30.99 -1.84
C HIS A 174 -9.12 31.82 -2.81
N GLY A 175 -9.63 32.99 -3.21
CA GLY A 175 -8.97 33.94 -4.12
C GLY A 175 -7.68 34.60 -3.59
N GLY A 176 -6.92 33.90 -2.75
CA GLY A 176 -5.58 34.27 -2.30
C GLY A 176 -4.49 33.69 -3.19
N GLY A 177 -3.29 34.26 -3.13
CA GLY A 177 -2.11 33.73 -3.83
C GLY A 177 -1.85 32.26 -3.50
N ARG A 178 -1.06 31.59 -4.35
CA ARG A 178 -0.67 30.18 -4.13
C ARG A 178 -0.01 30.07 -2.74
N PRO A 179 -0.50 29.19 -1.84
CA PRO A 179 0.10 29.04 -0.52
C PRO A 179 1.59 28.67 -0.66
N PRO A 180 2.45 29.13 0.27
CA PRO A 180 3.85 28.73 0.27
C PRO A 180 3.98 27.22 0.21
N THR A 181 4.99 26.74 -0.54
CA THR A 181 5.32 25.32 -0.52
C THR A 181 5.97 24.99 0.82
N PHE A 182 5.48 23.92 1.47
CA PHE A 182 6.01 23.39 2.73
C PHE A 182 7.47 22.98 2.56
N HIS A 183 8.26 22.98 3.65
CA HIS A 183 9.60 22.41 3.63
C HIS A 183 9.53 20.89 3.50
N ALA A 184 10.39 20.29 2.69
CA ALA A 184 10.38 18.85 2.47
C ALA A 184 11.77 18.23 2.50
N GLU A 185 11.89 17.11 3.22
CA GLU A 185 13.08 16.28 3.27
C GLU A 185 12.74 14.84 2.88
N PHE A 186 13.70 14.14 2.29
CA PHE A 186 13.47 12.80 1.75
C PHE A 186 14.65 11.89 2.07
N PHE A 187 14.39 10.67 2.51
CA PHE A 187 15.40 9.72 2.96
C PHE A 187 15.15 8.33 2.38
N ALA A 188 16.22 7.68 1.92
CA ALA A 188 16.19 6.30 1.48
C ALA A 188 16.44 5.40 2.70
N GLU A 189 15.40 4.76 3.22
CA GLU A 189 15.48 3.93 4.43
C GLU A 189 14.40 2.85 4.48
N ASP A 190 14.75 1.68 5.02
CA ASP A 190 13.82 0.65 5.49
C ASP A 190 13.24 1.02 6.86
N ALA A 191 12.10 1.69 6.80
CA ALA A 191 11.30 2.08 7.95
C ALA A 191 10.62 0.91 8.70
N PHE A 192 10.83 -0.34 8.30
CA PHE A 192 10.28 -1.52 9.00
C PHE A 192 11.30 -2.16 9.94
N THR A 193 12.60 -2.08 9.60
CA THR A 193 13.67 -2.72 10.37
C THR A 193 14.43 -1.73 11.24
N TYR A 194 14.69 -0.52 10.74
CA TYR A 194 15.55 0.46 11.41
C TYR A 194 14.74 1.58 12.07
N SER A 195 15.33 2.20 13.10
CA SER A 195 14.70 3.29 13.85
C SER A 195 14.73 4.58 13.03
N LEU A 196 13.55 5.15 12.75
CA LEU A 196 13.47 6.46 12.10
C LEU A 196 13.99 7.60 12.97
N GLY A 197 14.15 7.39 14.28
CA GLY A 197 14.81 8.33 15.19
C GLY A 197 16.29 8.59 14.88
N ASP A 198 16.93 7.77 14.04
CA ASP A 198 18.30 7.99 13.59
C ASP A 198 18.39 9.06 12.48
N ILE A 199 17.26 9.39 11.84
CA ILE A 199 17.17 10.47 10.86
C ILE A 199 17.14 11.82 11.59
N PRO A 200 18.10 12.74 11.34
CA PRO A 200 18.23 13.98 12.11
C PRO A 200 16.94 14.82 12.19
N VAL A 201 16.25 15.04 11.06
CA VAL A 201 15.01 15.85 11.07
C VAL A 201 13.88 15.18 11.88
N ILE A 202 13.79 13.85 11.86
CA ILE A 202 12.77 13.12 12.65
C ILE A 202 13.10 13.22 14.13
N ARG A 203 14.38 13.07 14.50
CA ARG A 203 14.85 13.25 15.88
C ARG A 203 14.60 14.67 16.39
N ASP A 204 14.85 15.68 15.56
CA ASP A 204 14.70 17.09 15.93
C ASP A 204 13.23 17.49 16.10
N VAL A 205 12.35 16.94 15.24
CA VAL A 205 10.89 17.03 15.41
C VAL A 205 10.43 16.30 16.67
N GLY A 206 11.09 15.18 17.01
CA GLY A 206 10.85 14.37 18.20
C GLY A 206 10.51 12.94 17.84
N PHE A 207 11.10 11.99 18.57
CA PHE A 207 10.88 10.55 18.40
C PHE A 207 10.91 9.82 19.76
N GLY A 208 9.90 8.99 20.03
CA GLY A 208 9.83 8.08 21.17
C GLY A 208 9.62 8.75 22.55
N PRO A 209 9.52 7.95 23.62
CA PRO A 209 9.38 8.46 24.98
C PRO A 209 10.69 9.13 25.43
N GLY A 210 10.61 10.42 25.80
CA GLY A 210 11.79 11.23 26.17
C GLY A 210 12.15 12.30 25.15
N SER A 211 11.37 12.46 24.08
CA SER A 211 11.47 13.65 23.25
C SER A 211 11.16 14.90 24.09
N ARG A 212 11.78 16.03 23.74
CA ARG A 212 11.52 17.34 24.39
C ARG A 212 10.04 17.77 24.37
N TRP A 213 9.19 17.03 23.64
CA TRP A 213 7.77 17.28 23.40
C TRP A 213 6.84 16.34 24.18
N GLY A 214 7.37 15.43 25.01
CA GLY A 214 6.60 14.51 25.85
C GLY A 214 6.72 13.04 25.42
N PRO A 215 5.80 12.16 25.85
CA PRO A 215 5.79 10.76 25.44
C PRO A 215 5.35 10.64 23.97
N GLY A 216 6.31 10.45 23.06
CA GLY A 216 6.06 10.32 21.62
C GLY A 216 6.86 11.31 20.78
N GLY A 217 6.47 11.46 19.52
CA GLY A 217 7.14 12.34 18.59
C GLY A 217 6.44 13.69 18.38
N GLY A 218 6.86 14.42 17.35
CA GLY A 218 6.34 15.75 17.04
C GLY A 218 5.50 15.84 15.77
N PHE A 219 5.28 14.71 15.06
CA PHE A 219 4.49 14.69 13.84
C PHE A 219 2.99 14.66 14.13
N ASP A 220 2.23 15.44 13.36
CA ASP A 220 0.77 15.48 13.41
C ASP A 220 0.14 14.29 12.69
N VAL A 221 0.75 13.89 11.58
CA VAL A 221 0.25 12.81 10.74
C VAL A 221 1.40 11.93 10.30
N VAL A 222 1.22 10.63 10.46
CA VAL A 222 2.03 9.60 9.79
C VAL A 222 1.15 8.94 8.73
N SER A 223 1.63 8.88 7.50
CA SER A 223 0.94 8.32 6.35
C SER A 223 1.64 7.07 5.83
N MET A 224 0.87 6.02 5.54
CA MET A 224 1.32 4.79 4.90
C MET A 224 0.34 4.34 3.82
N MET A 225 0.54 4.83 2.59
CA MET A 225 -0.35 4.56 1.46
C MET A 225 0.16 3.38 0.63
N PHE A 226 -0.53 2.23 0.71
CA PHE A 226 -0.20 1.02 -0.07
C PHE A 226 1.20 0.44 0.21
N CYS A 227 1.70 0.54 1.44
CA CYS A 227 3.04 0.03 1.79
C CYS A 227 3.07 -0.83 3.07
N MET A 228 2.12 -0.66 3.98
CA MET A 228 2.16 -1.27 5.31
C MET A 228 2.14 -2.82 5.30
N HIS A 229 1.48 -3.41 4.31
CA HIS A 229 1.36 -4.87 4.18
C HIS A 229 2.70 -5.56 3.91
N TYR A 230 3.73 -4.85 3.43
CA TYR A 230 5.07 -5.43 3.28
C TYR A 230 5.76 -5.72 4.63
N ALA A 231 5.43 -4.96 5.69
CA ALA A 231 5.99 -5.17 7.03
C ALA A 231 5.48 -6.46 7.70
N PHE A 232 4.35 -7.01 7.24
CA PHE A 232 3.75 -8.24 7.76
C PHE A 232 4.44 -9.52 7.29
N GLU A 233 5.60 -9.40 6.64
CA GLU A 233 6.54 -10.50 6.38
C GLU A 233 6.84 -11.31 7.64
N ASN A 234 7.12 -10.61 8.74
CA ASN A 234 7.38 -11.23 10.03
C ASN A 234 7.04 -10.26 11.18
N GLU A 235 6.99 -10.81 12.39
CA GLU A 235 6.65 -10.07 13.61
C GLU A 235 7.61 -8.91 13.90
N VAL A 236 8.91 -9.10 13.66
CA VAL A 236 9.95 -8.09 13.94
C VAL A 236 9.73 -6.85 13.10
N LYS A 237 9.52 -7.01 11.78
CA LYS A 237 9.24 -5.90 10.86
C LYS A 237 7.93 -5.19 11.19
N ALA A 238 6.87 -5.94 11.50
CA ALA A 238 5.58 -5.35 11.86
C ALA A 238 5.66 -4.51 13.15
N LYS A 239 6.40 -5.00 14.16
CA LYS A 239 6.65 -4.26 15.41
C LYS A 239 7.57 -3.06 15.19
N GLY A 240 8.63 -3.19 14.41
CA GLY A 240 9.53 -2.08 14.06
C GLY A 240 8.80 -0.95 13.35
N MET A 241 7.97 -1.29 12.36
CA MET A 241 7.07 -0.36 11.69
C MET A 241 6.14 0.38 12.68
N LEU A 242 5.45 -0.34 13.57
CA LEU A 242 4.56 0.27 14.56
C LEU A 242 5.33 1.15 15.57
N ALA A 243 6.53 0.75 15.98
CA ALA A 243 7.39 1.55 16.83
C ALA A 243 7.78 2.87 16.14
N ASN A 244 8.09 2.84 14.85
CA ASN A 244 8.40 4.03 14.06
C ASN A 244 7.20 4.95 13.90
N VAL A 245 6.03 4.40 13.56
CA VAL A 245 4.77 5.17 13.46
C VAL A 245 4.45 5.83 14.80
N ALA A 246 4.35 5.03 15.86
CA ALA A 246 3.91 5.48 17.18
C ALA A 246 4.95 6.34 17.90
N GLY A 247 6.24 6.14 17.61
CA GLY A 247 7.35 6.94 18.11
C GLY A 247 7.43 8.31 17.44
N SER A 248 6.99 8.45 16.19
CA SER A 248 7.01 9.72 15.45
C SER A 248 5.79 10.61 15.75
N LEU A 249 4.65 10.00 16.11
CA LEU A 249 3.41 10.74 16.37
C LEU A 249 3.42 11.45 17.71
N ARG A 250 2.93 12.70 17.72
CA ARG A 250 2.52 13.37 18.95
C ARG A 250 1.22 12.75 19.50
N LYS A 251 0.92 12.98 20.78
CA LYS A 251 -0.41 12.70 21.34
C LYS A 251 -1.49 13.47 20.56
N GLY A 252 -2.57 12.78 20.19
CA GLY A 252 -3.62 13.27 19.28
C GLY A 252 -3.24 13.22 17.80
N GLY A 253 -2.02 12.82 17.46
CA GLY A 253 -1.57 12.64 16.08
C GLY A 253 -2.27 11.46 15.40
N ARG A 254 -2.32 11.48 14.06
CA ARG A 254 -3.10 10.55 13.25
C ARG A 254 -2.20 9.64 12.43
N PHE A 255 -2.40 8.33 12.54
CA PHE A 255 -1.81 7.35 11.64
C PHE A 255 -2.84 6.97 10.57
N ILE A 256 -2.62 7.42 9.34
CA ILE A 256 -3.51 7.12 8.21
C ILE A 256 -2.84 6.14 7.23
N GLY A 257 -3.65 5.29 6.61
CA GLY A 257 -3.12 4.39 5.61
C GLY A 257 -4.17 3.73 4.73
N VAL A 258 -3.66 3.05 3.71
CA VAL A 258 -4.43 2.23 2.78
C VAL A 258 -3.72 0.89 2.65
N ILE A 259 -4.47 -0.20 2.82
CA ILE A 259 -3.97 -1.57 2.66
C ILE A 259 -5.00 -2.49 2.00
N PRO A 260 -4.54 -3.62 1.44
CA PRO A 260 -5.39 -4.75 1.11
C PRO A 260 -6.30 -5.13 2.28
N ASN A 261 -7.58 -5.36 1.99
CA ASN A 261 -8.57 -5.68 3.00
C ASN A 261 -8.57 -7.18 3.30
N SER A 262 -8.11 -7.57 4.49
CA SER A 262 -8.08 -8.97 4.91
C SER A 262 -9.44 -9.66 4.90
N ASP A 263 -10.55 -8.93 5.01
CA ASP A 263 -11.89 -9.52 4.95
C ASP A 263 -12.24 -10.00 3.54
N VAL A 264 -11.75 -9.28 2.51
CA VAL A 264 -11.89 -9.67 1.10
C VAL A 264 -11.03 -10.90 0.83
N ILE A 265 -9.76 -10.87 1.28
CA ILE A 265 -8.83 -12.01 1.17
C ILE A 265 -9.40 -13.25 1.86
N ARG A 266 -9.86 -13.10 3.11
CA ARG A 266 -10.50 -14.17 3.89
C ARG A 266 -11.69 -14.77 3.15
N SER A 267 -12.58 -13.93 2.64
CA SER A 267 -13.77 -14.38 1.92
C SER A 267 -13.41 -15.17 0.67
N ALA A 268 -12.41 -14.72 -0.09
CA ALA A 268 -11.92 -15.42 -1.28
C ALA A 268 -11.31 -16.79 -0.92
N VAL A 269 -10.48 -16.85 0.13
CA VAL A 269 -9.88 -18.10 0.62
C VAL A 269 -10.94 -19.10 1.07
N VAL A 270 -11.93 -18.66 1.86
CA VAL A 270 -13.04 -19.53 2.29
C VAL A 270 -13.84 -20.03 1.10
N ALA A 271 -14.13 -19.16 0.13
CA ALA A 271 -14.85 -19.54 -1.09
C ALA A 271 -14.08 -20.58 -1.91
N PHE A 272 -12.75 -20.43 -2.02
CA PHE A 272 -11.87 -21.39 -2.67
C PHE A 272 -11.93 -22.77 -2.01
N HIS A 273 -11.77 -22.85 -0.68
CA HIS A 273 -11.85 -24.12 0.05
C HIS A 273 -13.23 -24.78 -0.05
N ALA A 274 -14.30 -23.98 -0.05
CA ALA A 274 -15.65 -24.47 -0.24
C ALA A 274 -15.87 -25.04 -1.66
N GLN A 275 -15.22 -24.48 -2.68
CA GLN A 275 -15.24 -25.01 -4.04
C GLN A 275 -14.45 -26.32 -4.14
N GLN A 276 -13.25 -26.39 -3.56
CA GLN A 276 -12.48 -27.64 -3.52
C GLN A 276 -13.23 -28.77 -2.82
N ALA A 277 -13.91 -28.47 -1.69
CA ALA A 277 -14.70 -29.46 -0.98
C ALA A 277 -15.88 -30.01 -1.82
N LYS A 278 -16.47 -29.20 -2.71
CA LYS A 278 -17.51 -29.63 -3.66
C LYS A 278 -16.97 -30.46 -4.82
N ASN A 279 -15.73 -30.19 -5.22
CA ASN A 279 -15.07 -30.88 -6.33
C ASN A 279 -14.45 -32.22 -5.90
N LYS A 280 -14.30 -32.47 -4.59
CA LYS A 280 -13.82 -33.75 -4.08
C LYS A 280 -14.90 -34.83 -4.25
N PRO A 281 -14.59 -35.98 -4.86
CA PRO A 281 -15.55 -37.08 -4.94
C PRO A 281 -15.96 -37.53 -3.53
N PRO A 282 -17.23 -37.93 -3.31
CA PRO A 282 -17.65 -38.46 -2.02
C PRO A 282 -16.75 -39.65 -1.67
N ASP A 283 -16.19 -39.63 -0.46
CA ASP A 283 -15.42 -40.76 0.04
C ASP A 283 -16.29 -42.02 -0.14
N GLY A 284 -15.80 -42.99 -0.93
CA GLY A 284 -16.45 -44.27 -1.12
C GLY A 284 -16.71 -44.92 0.25
N PRO A 285 -17.74 -45.78 0.38
CA PRO A 285 -18.17 -46.29 1.67
C PRO A 285 -16.97 -46.91 2.40
N SER A 286 -16.56 -46.25 3.48
CA SER A 286 -15.50 -46.70 4.37
C SER A 286 -15.85 -48.10 4.86
N GLY A 287 -14.97 -49.05 4.56
CA GLY A 287 -15.14 -50.46 4.87
C GLY A 287 -15.47 -50.70 6.34
N LYS A 288 -16.52 -51.52 6.53
CA LYS A 288 -16.80 -52.43 7.64
C LYS A 288 -16.13 -52.07 8.99
N ALA A 289 -16.95 -51.53 9.89
CA ALA A 289 -16.71 -51.67 11.33
C ALA A 289 -16.65 -53.16 11.68
N GLU A 290 -15.48 -53.64 12.10
CA GLU A 290 -15.35 -54.92 12.78
C GLU A 290 -15.93 -54.79 14.19
N VAL A 291 -17.12 -55.36 14.36
CA VAL A 291 -17.72 -55.61 15.66
C VAL A 291 -17.06 -56.86 16.22
N SER A 292 -16.17 -56.70 17.21
CA SER A 292 -15.81 -57.79 18.12
C SER A 292 -16.68 -57.71 19.36
N GLY A 293 -17.66 -58.60 19.44
CA GLY A 293 -18.47 -58.81 20.63
C GLY A 293 -17.77 -59.76 21.59
N GLN A 294 -17.58 -59.35 22.83
CA GLN A 294 -17.53 -60.26 23.96
C GLN A 294 -18.53 -59.78 25.01
N ARG A 295 -19.50 -60.65 25.30
CA ARG A 295 -20.47 -60.54 26.38
C ARG A 295 -19.87 -61.09 27.68
N ASN A 296 -20.59 -60.80 28.76
CA ASN A 296 -20.62 -61.41 30.10
C ASN A 296 -20.09 -60.43 31.14
N ASP A 297 -20.70 -60.19 32.29
CA ASP A 297 -22.03 -60.48 32.84
C ASP A 297 -22.16 -59.47 34.00
N GLU A 298 -23.30 -58.79 34.12
CA GLU A 298 -23.70 -58.12 35.36
C GLU A 298 -24.63 -59.09 36.11
N PRO A 299 -24.75 -59.04 37.46
CA PRO A 299 -25.63 -57.99 37.98
C PRO A 299 -25.37 -57.48 39.42
N ALA A 300 -26.03 -56.34 39.64
CA ALA A 300 -26.79 -55.94 40.84
C ALA A 300 -26.09 -55.06 41.89
N GLY A 301 -26.59 -53.83 41.99
CA GLY A 301 -26.61 -53.08 43.24
C GLY A 301 -26.89 -51.60 43.11
N SER A 302 -28.19 -51.23 42.98
CA SER A 302 -28.88 -50.06 43.59
C SER A 302 -28.21 -48.67 43.58
N GLU A 303 -28.87 -47.55 43.38
CA GLU A 303 -30.25 -47.15 43.10
C GLU A 303 -30.16 -45.66 42.76
N SER A 304 -31.10 -45.21 41.95
CA SER A 304 -31.18 -43.91 41.30
C SER A 304 -31.88 -42.86 42.23
N PRO A 305 -32.53 -41.78 41.74
CA PRO A 305 -32.02 -40.52 41.19
C PRO A 305 -32.70 -39.28 41.88
N PRO A 306 -33.31 -38.28 41.19
CA PRO A 306 -32.78 -37.02 40.62
C PRO A 306 -33.52 -35.73 41.13
N TYR A 307 -33.44 -34.64 40.36
CA TYR A 307 -34.27 -33.39 40.32
C TYR A 307 -33.69 -32.14 41.01
N ILE A 308 -33.94 -30.86 40.63
CA ILE A 308 -34.28 -30.14 39.37
C ILE A 308 -34.42 -28.62 39.71
N ILE A 309 -34.23 -27.74 38.71
CA ILE A 309 -34.76 -26.36 38.43
C ILE A 309 -34.54 -25.18 39.43
N GLY A 310 -34.18 -24.02 38.87
CA GLY A 310 -34.58 -22.69 39.39
C GLY A 310 -33.95 -21.48 38.67
N ASP A 311 -34.68 -20.87 37.73
CA ASP A 311 -34.44 -19.51 37.19
C ASP A 311 -34.54 -18.42 38.27
N GLN A 312 -33.81 -17.31 38.15
CA GLN A 312 -34.39 -15.94 38.16
C GLN A 312 -33.38 -14.80 37.88
N ASP A 313 -33.95 -13.78 37.24
CA ASP A 313 -33.46 -12.53 36.67
C ASP A 313 -33.32 -11.39 37.72
N SER A 314 -32.37 -10.45 37.56
CA SER A 314 -32.48 -9.03 37.97
C SER A 314 -31.19 -8.22 37.74
N GLY A 315 -31.35 -7.02 37.16
CA GLY A 315 -30.31 -6.13 36.61
C GLY A 315 -29.48 -5.27 37.59
N PRO A 316 -28.79 -4.23 37.08
CA PRO A 316 -27.62 -3.60 37.72
C PRO A 316 -27.97 -2.35 38.56
N PRO A 317 -27.10 -1.92 39.50
CA PRO A 317 -27.21 -0.60 40.10
C PRO A 317 -26.20 0.42 39.53
N ALA A 318 -26.65 1.67 39.58
CA ALA A 318 -26.05 2.89 39.06
C ALA A 318 -25.05 3.59 40.03
N GLU A 319 -24.49 4.68 39.51
CA GLU A 319 -23.53 5.68 40.02
C GLU A 319 -23.70 6.17 41.48
N PRO A 320 -22.70 6.92 41.98
CA PRO A 320 -23.05 8.27 42.46
C PRO A 320 -22.06 9.40 42.11
N GLU A 321 -22.62 10.60 41.95
CA GLU A 321 -21.97 11.90 41.83
C GLU A 321 -21.48 12.51 43.17
N ALA A 322 -20.45 13.35 43.03
CA ALA A 322 -20.02 14.55 43.77
C ALA A 322 -20.53 14.88 45.19
N ASN A 323 -19.59 15.25 46.09
CA ASN A 323 -19.69 16.54 46.79
C ASN A 323 -18.31 17.08 47.25
N ALA A 324 -18.25 18.41 47.39
CA ALA A 324 -17.07 19.25 47.50
C ALA A 324 -16.62 19.59 48.95
N SER A 325 -15.40 20.16 49.00
CA SER A 325 -14.89 21.17 49.96
C SER A 325 -14.49 20.73 51.37
N THR A 326 -13.21 20.91 51.72
CA THR A 326 -12.76 22.00 52.62
C THR A 326 -11.23 22.11 52.71
N LYS A 327 -10.79 23.33 53.02
CA LYS A 327 -9.44 23.90 53.09
C LYS A 327 -8.64 23.43 54.31
N ASP A 328 -7.31 23.37 54.20
CA ASP A 328 -6.34 24.14 55.03
C ASP A 328 -4.90 23.86 54.55
N THR A 329 -4.12 24.82 54.02
CA THR A 329 -3.31 25.92 54.60
C THR A 329 -1.95 25.50 55.22
N THR A 330 -0.88 26.20 54.79
CA THR A 330 0.49 26.35 55.38
C THR A 330 1.48 25.18 55.15
N HIS A 331 2.80 25.34 54.93
CA HIS A 331 3.73 26.47 55.07
C HIS A 331 5.00 26.21 54.23
N ALA A 332 5.70 27.29 53.87
CA ALA A 332 6.98 27.34 53.19
C ALA A 332 8.16 26.89 54.07
N LYS A 333 9.28 26.45 53.46
CA LYS A 333 10.59 27.13 53.59
C LYS A 333 11.70 26.52 52.73
N HIS A 334 12.44 27.44 52.11
CA HIS A 334 13.79 27.38 51.56
C HIS A 334 14.81 26.64 52.44
N THR A 335 15.83 26.07 51.79
CA THR A 335 17.24 26.45 52.03
C THR A 335 18.08 26.25 50.77
N GLU A 336 18.76 27.33 50.38
CA GLU A 336 19.90 27.37 49.47
C GLU A 336 21.16 26.77 50.11
N GLY A 337 22.13 26.40 49.29
CA GLY A 337 23.51 26.11 49.69
C GLY A 337 24.38 25.91 48.45
N ALA A 338 25.12 26.96 48.09
CA ALA A 338 26.01 27.07 46.95
C ALA A 338 27.48 26.76 47.31
N ASP A 339 28.30 26.67 46.25
CA ASP A 339 29.77 26.87 46.20
C ASP A 339 30.65 25.65 46.51
N GLY A 340 31.70 25.28 45.76
CA GLY A 340 32.36 25.97 44.66
C GLY A 340 33.58 25.23 44.09
N SER A 341 34.06 25.79 42.98
CA SER A 341 35.43 25.80 42.41
C SER A 341 36.03 24.62 41.62
N GLU A 342 36.24 24.94 40.34
CA GLU A 342 37.22 24.53 39.33
C GLU A 342 38.62 24.09 39.80
N VAL A 343 39.29 23.20 39.02
CA VAL A 343 40.56 23.46 38.29
C VAL A 343 40.69 22.48 37.09
N VAL A 344 41.20 22.98 35.96
CA VAL A 344 41.44 22.32 34.64
C VAL A 344 42.96 21.99 34.44
N PRO A 345 43.49 21.65 33.24
CA PRO A 345 43.51 20.41 32.45
C PRO A 345 44.92 19.78 32.31
N GLY A 346 45.07 18.65 31.59
CA GLY A 346 46.34 18.37 30.92
C GLY A 346 46.55 17.00 30.26
N VAL A 347 47.07 17.08 29.03
CA VAL A 347 48.09 16.22 28.39
C VAL A 347 47.61 15.12 27.42
N THR A 348 47.86 15.43 26.13
CA THR A 348 47.99 14.54 24.96
C THR A 348 49.32 13.75 25.01
N PRO A 349 49.55 12.79 24.09
CA PRO A 349 50.45 13.16 23.00
C PRO A 349 50.04 12.61 21.62
N ALA A 350 50.34 13.42 20.61
CA ALA A 350 50.61 12.97 19.23
C ALA A 350 52.10 12.64 19.09
N ILE A 351 52.51 11.88 18.07
CA ILE A 351 53.73 12.10 17.27
C ILE A 351 53.73 11.20 16.00
N ASN A 352 53.79 11.91 14.85
CA ASN A 352 54.51 11.74 13.55
C ASN A 352 54.49 10.41 12.77
N VAL A 353 54.09 10.38 11.48
CA VAL A 353 54.53 11.06 10.22
C VAL A 353 55.74 10.36 9.55
N LEU A 354 55.69 10.34 8.20
CA LEU A 354 56.63 9.90 7.16
C LEU A 354 56.17 8.57 6.50
N THR A 355 56.05 8.38 5.19
CA THR A 355 56.50 9.10 3.97
C THR A 355 55.90 8.36 2.75
N GLU A 356 55.47 9.08 1.72
CA GLU A 356 55.50 8.56 0.34
C GLU A 356 56.92 8.74 -0.23
N PRO A 357 57.32 7.92 -1.23
CA PRO A 357 57.29 8.48 -2.59
C PRO A 357 56.85 7.52 -3.70
N SER A 358 56.56 8.17 -4.81
CA SER A 358 56.27 7.76 -6.19
C SER A 358 57.25 6.78 -6.85
N SER A 359 56.72 5.96 -7.75
CA SER A 359 57.38 5.67 -9.05
C SER A 359 56.37 5.16 -10.08
N GLU A 360 56.31 5.86 -11.21
CA GLU A 360 55.65 5.53 -12.47
C GLU A 360 56.21 4.22 -13.06
N VAL A 361 55.36 3.37 -13.65
CA VAL A 361 55.70 2.60 -14.86
C VAL A 361 54.45 2.41 -15.73
N ASN A 362 54.57 2.87 -16.97
CA ASN A 362 53.66 2.74 -18.10
C ASN A 362 53.37 1.28 -18.50
N GLY A 363 52.23 1.04 -19.15
CA GLY A 363 51.98 -0.23 -19.85
C GLY A 363 50.60 -0.34 -20.48
N ASP A 364 50.37 0.42 -21.55
CA ASP A 364 49.36 0.11 -22.57
C ASP A 364 49.56 -1.30 -23.12
N VAL A 365 48.50 -2.14 -23.18
CA VAL A 365 48.37 -3.13 -24.26
C VAL A 365 46.89 -3.34 -24.60
N GLU A 366 46.60 -3.05 -25.86
CA GLU A 366 45.35 -3.28 -26.60
C GLU A 366 44.97 -4.76 -26.78
N LYS A 367 43.70 -4.94 -27.16
CA LYS A 367 43.08 -6.11 -27.79
C LYS A 367 44.00 -6.87 -28.77
N PRO A 368 43.65 -8.13 -29.06
CA PRO A 368 43.12 -8.35 -30.41
C PRO A 368 41.86 -9.22 -30.46
N LYS A 369 41.07 -8.94 -31.50
CA LYS A 369 40.01 -9.78 -32.05
C LYS A 369 40.60 -10.74 -33.09
N ALA A 370 39.94 -11.89 -33.19
CA ALA A 370 39.66 -12.69 -34.38
C ALA A 370 40.84 -13.20 -35.23
N ASP A 371 40.88 -14.51 -35.41
CA ASP A 371 41.12 -15.08 -36.73
C ASP A 371 40.33 -16.38 -36.96
N THR A 372 39.71 -16.38 -38.13
CA THR A 372 39.04 -17.47 -38.85
C THR A 372 40.03 -18.51 -39.35
N ALA A 373 39.68 -19.81 -39.34
CA ALA A 373 39.77 -20.69 -40.51
C ALA A 373 39.26 -22.12 -40.22
N SER A 374 38.51 -22.60 -41.19
CA SER A 374 37.94 -23.94 -41.38
C SER A 374 39.01 -25.02 -41.59
N THR A 375 38.74 -26.26 -41.14
CA THR A 375 38.93 -27.46 -41.98
C THR A 375 38.14 -28.66 -41.45
N LYS A 376 37.65 -29.43 -42.41
CA LYS A 376 36.78 -30.61 -42.32
C LYS A 376 37.50 -31.80 -41.65
N ASP A 377 36.77 -32.60 -40.88
CA ASP A 377 36.83 -34.06 -41.10
C ASP A 377 35.50 -34.73 -40.71
N ASP A 378 35.10 -35.64 -41.59
CA ASP A 378 33.89 -36.44 -41.60
C ASP A 378 34.15 -37.69 -40.75
N ARG A 379 33.21 -38.09 -39.89
CA ARG A 379 32.99 -39.51 -39.55
C ARG A 379 31.74 -39.72 -38.71
N LEU A 380 30.75 -40.35 -39.35
CA LEU A 380 29.58 -40.97 -38.74
C LEU A 380 29.96 -41.92 -37.60
N ARG A 381 29.29 -41.75 -36.44
CA ARG A 381 28.96 -42.85 -35.52
C ARG A 381 27.59 -42.58 -34.88
N SER A 382 26.63 -43.38 -35.31
CA SER A 382 25.30 -43.52 -34.71
C SER A 382 25.41 -44.21 -33.34
N SER A 383 24.66 -43.71 -32.36
CA SER A 383 24.36 -44.36 -31.06
C SER A 383 23.17 -43.63 -30.41
N PRO A 384 22.38 -44.31 -29.55
CA PRO A 384 20.92 -44.41 -29.73
C PRO A 384 20.12 -43.31 -29.05
N GLN A 385 18.94 -43.02 -29.61
CA GLN A 385 17.86 -42.29 -28.96
C GLN A 385 17.53 -42.93 -27.60
N ARG A 386 17.90 -42.23 -26.53
CA ARG A 386 17.38 -42.49 -25.19
C ARG A 386 15.97 -41.94 -25.18
N ASN A 387 14.97 -42.82 -25.14
CA ASN A 387 13.60 -42.45 -24.80
C ASN A 387 13.64 -41.81 -23.41
N GLU A 388 13.63 -40.48 -23.37
CA GLU A 388 13.25 -39.74 -22.18
C GLU A 388 11.79 -40.08 -21.93
N LYS A 389 11.57 -40.88 -20.89
CA LYS A 389 10.26 -41.00 -20.27
C LYS A 389 9.86 -39.58 -19.90
N LYS A 390 8.68 -39.15 -20.40
CA LYS A 390 7.96 -38.03 -19.80
C LYS A 390 7.82 -38.35 -18.33
N ASP A 391 8.54 -37.62 -17.49
CA ASP A 391 8.23 -37.57 -16.08
C ASP A 391 6.76 -37.15 -16.00
N ASP A 392 5.94 -37.96 -15.32
CA ASP A 392 4.59 -37.59 -14.95
C ASP A 392 4.70 -36.30 -14.13
N GLU A 393 4.48 -35.15 -14.77
CA GLU A 393 4.23 -33.88 -14.07
C GLU A 393 3.08 -34.15 -13.12
N GLN A 394 3.40 -34.29 -11.83
CA GLN A 394 2.37 -34.23 -10.81
C GLN A 394 1.64 -32.91 -11.01
N PRO A 395 0.30 -32.91 -11.07
CA PRO A 395 -0.43 -31.66 -11.22
C PRO A 395 -0.01 -30.74 -10.08
N GLU A 396 0.47 -29.54 -10.42
CA GLU A 396 0.79 -28.52 -9.41
C GLU A 396 -0.41 -28.40 -8.45
N PRO A 397 -0.16 -28.31 -7.13
CA PRO A 397 -1.23 -28.24 -6.17
C PRO A 397 -2.15 -27.06 -6.53
N GLU A 398 -3.46 -27.30 -6.53
CA GLU A 398 -4.44 -26.25 -6.76
C GLU A 398 -4.34 -25.25 -5.59
N VAL A 399 -3.89 -24.03 -5.90
CA VAL A 399 -3.66 -22.96 -4.92
C VAL A 399 -4.79 -21.93 -4.94
N ALA A 400 -4.98 -21.24 -3.82
CA ALA A 400 -5.96 -20.16 -3.73
C ALA A 400 -5.55 -18.99 -4.64
N GLU A 401 -6.35 -18.77 -5.69
CA GLU A 401 -6.13 -17.75 -6.70
C GLU A 401 -7.47 -17.12 -7.12
N TRP A 402 -7.50 -15.79 -7.25
CA TRP A 402 -8.66 -15.07 -7.78
C TRP A 402 -8.24 -13.73 -8.39
N GLY A 403 -9.16 -13.11 -9.11
CA GLY A 403 -8.95 -11.83 -9.76
C GLY A 403 -9.80 -11.68 -11.01
N ASN A 404 -9.44 -10.69 -11.82
CA ASN A 404 -10.06 -10.41 -13.11
C ASN A 404 -8.98 -10.04 -14.14
N SER A 405 -9.35 -9.40 -15.25
CA SER A 405 -8.38 -9.05 -16.30
C SER A 405 -7.36 -7.96 -15.89
N ILE A 406 -7.59 -7.30 -14.74
CA ILE A 406 -6.84 -6.13 -14.25
C ILE A 406 -5.98 -6.45 -13.03
N TYR A 407 -6.47 -7.30 -12.12
CA TYR A 407 -5.74 -7.69 -10.92
C TYR A 407 -5.81 -9.20 -10.67
N ARG A 408 -4.81 -9.73 -9.98
CA ARG A 408 -4.80 -11.11 -9.52
C ARG A 408 -4.11 -11.21 -8.16
N VAL A 409 -4.67 -12.05 -7.29
CA VAL A 409 -4.07 -12.47 -6.03
C VAL A 409 -3.85 -13.98 -6.11
N ARG A 410 -2.64 -14.43 -5.77
CA ARG A 410 -2.29 -15.86 -5.80
C ARG A 410 -1.47 -16.23 -4.58
N PHE A 411 -1.93 -17.22 -3.81
CA PHE A 411 -1.11 -17.80 -2.75
C PHE A 411 -0.12 -18.82 -3.30
N PRO A 412 1.12 -18.87 -2.77
CA PRO A 412 2.12 -19.83 -3.21
C PRO A 412 1.93 -21.25 -2.64
N GLY A 413 0.98 -21.44 -1.72
CA GLY A 413 0.74 -22.72 -1.05
C GLY A 413 -0.57 -22.73 -0.26
N ASP A 414 -0.65 -23.63 0.72
CA ASP A 414 -1.86 -23.84 1.52
C ASP A 414 -2.31 -22.59 2.27
N THR A 415 -3.63 -22.42 2.36
CA THR A 415 -4.28 -21.33 3.09
C THR A 415 -5.23 -21.88 4.16
N PRO A 416 -5.55 -21.12 5.22
CA PRO A 416 -6.44 -21.58 6.29
C PRO A 416 -7.85 -21.84 5.74
N LYS A 417 -8.40 -23.04 5.98
CA LYS A 417 -9.74 -23.42 5.51
C LYS A 417 -10.86 -22.54 6.07
N ASP A 418 -10.68 -22.05 7.30
CA ASP A 418 -11.59 -21.13 7.99
C ASP A 418 -11.33 -19.64 7.64
N GLY A 419 -10.30 -19.39 6.84
CA GLY A 419 -9.82 -18.06 6.47
C GLY A 419 -9.24 -17.26 7.65
N ILE A 420 -8.89 -17.92 8.77
CA ILE A 420 -8.29 -17.28 9.94
C ILE A 420 -6.77 -17.45 9.86
N PHE A 421 -6.08 -16.38 9.48
CA PHE A 421 -4.63 -16.35 9.30
C PHE A 421 -3.88 -16.32 10.65
N ARG A 422 -3.35 -17.48 11.08
CA ARG A 422 -2.58 -17.65 12.33
C ARG A 422 -1.25 -18.38 12.07
N PRO A 423 -0.08 -17.86 12.51
CA PRO A 423 0.12 -16.58 13.21
C PRO A 423 -0.24 -15.36 12.33
N PRO A 424 -0.36 -14.13 12.86
CA PRO A 424 -0.83 -12.99 12.07
C PRO A 424 0.21 -12.41 11.09
N TYR A 425 1.31 -13.11 10.85
CA TYR A 425 2.44 -12.68 10.01
C TYR A 425 2.83 -13.78 9.03
N GLY A 426 3.51 -13.43 7.93
CA GLY A 426 4.13 -14.37 7.01
C GLY A 426 3.20 -14.99 5.96
N TRP A 427 1.92 -14.61 5.93
CA TRP A 427 0.97 -15.08 4.93
C TRP A 427 1.18 -14.39 3.59
N LYS A 428 2.18 -14.86 2.85
CA LYS A 428 2.59 -14.31 1.57
C LYS A 428 1.59 -14.63 0.46
N TYR A 429 1.29 -13.65 -0.39
CA TYR A 429 0.63 -13.85 -1.68
C TYR A 429 1.35 -13.02 -2.75
N SER A 430 1.27 -13.45 -4.01
CA SER A 430 1.69 -12.63 -5.14
C SER A 430 0.54 -11.75 -5.58
N PHE A 431 0.82 -10.47 -5.77
CA PHE A 431 -0.13 -9.48 -6.26
C PHE A 431 0.25 -9.01 -7.66
N PHE A 432 -0.70 -9.06 -8.58
CA PHE A 432 -0.58 -8.51 -9.91
C PHE A 432 -1.62 -7.41 -10.11
N MET A 433 -1.19 -6.31 -10.72
CA MET A 433 -2.04 -5.20 -11.14
C MET A 433 -1.52 -4.65 -12.46
N GLU A 434 -2.36 -4.70 -13.49
CA GLU A 434 -2.05 -4.25 -14.84
C GLU A 434 -1.39 -2.85 -14.83
N GLU A 435 -0.21 -2.74 -15.45
CA GLU A 435 0.60 -1.50 -15.54
C GLU A 435 1.11 -0.88 -14.22
N ALA A 436 0.89 -1.50 -13.05
CA ALA A 436 1.27 -0.95 -11.76
C ALA A 436 2.13 -1.89 -10.92
N VAL A 437 1.76 -3.18 -10.86
CA VAL A 437 2.41 -4.19 -10.02
C VAL A 437 2.57 -5.48 -10.82
N GLU A 438 3.80 -5.96 -10.97
CA GLU A 438 4.12 -7.18 -11.73
C GLU A 438 4.49 -8.30 -10.73
N GLU A 439 3.48 -9.07 -10.28
CA GLU A 439 3.67 -10.25 -9.41
C GLU A 439 4.54 -9.99 -8.17
N VAL A 440 4.24 -8.91 -7.45
CA VAL A 440 5.01 -8.51 -6.27
C VAL A 440 4.51 -9.29 -5.06
N PRO A 441 5.41 -9.88 -4.24
CA PRO A 441 5.04 -10.50 -2.98
C PRO A 441 4.53 -9.47 -1.96
N GLU A 442 3.33 -9.71 -1.46
CA GLU A 442 2.68 -8.97 -0.38
C GLU A 442 2.30 -9.93 0.75
N TYR A 443 1.91 -9.40 1.91
CA TYR A 443 1.50 -10.21 3.06
C TYR A 443 0.11 -9.83 3.54
N VAL A 444 -0.69 -10.85 3.89
CA VAL A 444 -1.99 -10.61 4.51
C VAL A 444 -1.78 -9.88 5.83
N VAL A 445 -2.57 -8.84 6.07
CA VAL A 445 -2.63 -8.09 7.33
C VAL A 445 -3.94 -8.45 8.03
N PRO A 446 -3.99 -9.46 8.92
CA PRO A 446 -5.24 -9.85 9.57
C PRO A 446 -5.73 -8.72 10.45
N TRP A 447 -6.80 -8.04 10.04
CA TRP A 447 -7.14 -6.72 10.57
C TRP A 447 -7.32 -6.69 12.09
N GLU A 448 -8.06 -7.63 12.67
CA GLU A 448 -8.29 -7.65 14.12
C GLU A 448 -7.00 -7.91 14.91
N ALA A 449 -6.07 -8.70 14.36
CA ALA A 449 -4.76 -8.87 14.97
C ALA A 449 -3.95 -7.58 14.86
N PHE A 450 -3.93 -6.93 13.69
CA PHE A 450 -3.25 -5.64 13.51
C PHE A 450 -3.80 -4.56 14.46
N ARG A 451 -5.12 -4.44 14.59
CA ARG A 451 -5.76 -3.51 15.53
C ARG A 451 -5.29 -3.76 16.96
N ALA A 452 -5.32 -5.02 17.41
CA ALA A 452 -4.88 -5.38 18.75
C ALA A 452 -3.39 -5.08 18.98
N ILE A 453 -2.52 -5.37 18.00
CA ILE A 453 -1.08 -5.04 18.11
C ILE A 453 -0.88 -3.53 18.14
N ALA A 454 -1.67 -2.75 17.38
CA ALA A 454 -1.56 -1.29 17.36
C ALA A 454 -1.93 -0.65 18.72
N GLU A 455 -2.85 -1.24 19.48
CA GLU A 455 -3.23 -0.78 20.82
C GLU A 455 -2.04 -0.80 21.80
N ASP A 456 -1.14 -1.79 21.69
CA ASP A 456 0.10 -1.85 22.49
C ASP A 456 1.04 -0.65 22.24
N TYR A 457 0.83 0.08 21.14
CA TYR A 457 1.57 1.30 20.78
C TYR A 457 0.78 2.58 21.04
N ASN A 458 -0.30 2.53 21.82
CA ASN A 458 -1.24 3.62 22.08
C ASN A 458 -1.87 4.17 20.80
N LEU A 459 -2.14 3.32 19.82
CA LEU A 459 -2.85 3.68 18.61
C LEU A 459 -4.27 3.12 18.68
N GLU A 460 -5.26 4.01 18.78
CA GLU A 460 -6.66 3.64 18.86
C GLU A 460 -7.35 3.84 17.50
N LEU A 461 -8.08 2.83 17.03
CA LEU A 461 -8.76 2.89 15.75
C LEU A 461 -9.92 3.89 15.78
N GLN A 462 -9.91 4.88 14.89
CA GLN A 462 -11.01 5.84 14.74
C GLN A 462 -11.75 5.71 13.42
N TYR A 463 -11.11 5.14 12.40
CA TYR A 463 -11.71 4.98 11.08
C TYR A 463 -11.18 3.75 10.37
N ARG A 464 -12.07 2.98 9.76
CA ARG A 464 -11.73 1.92 8.80
C ARG A 464 -12.90 1.77 7.83
N LYS A 465 -12.68 1.95 6.53
CA LYS A 465 -13.72 1.76 5.52
C LYS A 465 -13.18 1.16 4.22
N PRO A 466 -13.87 0.16 3.64
CA PRO A 466 -13.62 -0.28 2.28
C PRO A 466 -13.78 0.86 1.27
N PHE A 467 -13.00 0.83 0.19
CA PHE A 467 -13.02 1.88 -0.84
C PHE A 467 -14.41 2.16 -1.42
N ALA A 468 -15.21 1.11 -1.64
CA ALA A 468 -16.59 1.24 -2.13
C ALA A 468 -17.49 2.00 -1.17
N GLU A 469 -17.30 1.84 0.14
CA GLU A 469 -18.06 2.56 1.16
C GLU A 469 -17.63 4.04 1.23
N ILE A 470 -16.32 4.30 1.17
CA ILE A 470 -15.78 5.67 1.09
C ILE A 470 -16.38 6.40 -0.10
N TRP A 471 -16.42 5.76 -1.28
CA TRP A 471 -17.05 6.34 -2.46
C TRP A 471 -18.52 6.66 -2.21
N LYS A 472 -19.29 5.70 -1.70
CA LYS A 472 -20.73 5.87 -1.45
C LYS A 472 -21.02 7.08 -0.54
N GLU A 473 -20.21 7.26 0.48
CA GLU A 473 -20.38 8.35 1.47
C GLU A 473 -19.88 9.70 0.96
N GLU A 474 -18.72 9.72 0.32
CA GLU A 474 -17.98 10.96 0.06
C GLU A 474 -18.20 11.50 -1.36
N GLN A 475 -18.77 10.72 -2.29
CA GLN A 475 -18.97 11.15 -3.69
C GLN A 475 -19.82 12.42 -3.83
N ASN A 476 -20.69 12.72 -2.86
CA ASN A 476 -21.56 13.91 -2.88
C ASN A 476 -21.14 14.97 -1.86
N HIS A 477 -20.00 14.77 -1.19
CA HIS A 477 -19.46 15.76 -0.27
C HIS A 477 -19.12 17.07 -1.02
N PRO A 478 -19.40 18.27 -0.46
CA PRO A 478 -19.19 19.55 -1.15
C PRO A 478 -17.76 19.78 -1.66
N ILE A 479 -16.76 19.13 -1.04
CA ILE A 479 -15.36 19.19 -1.45
C ILE A 479 -15.01 18.01 -2.39
N PHE A 480 -15.42 16.79 -2.04
CA PHE A 480 -14.92 15.59 -2.72
C PHE A 480 -15.71 15.22 -3.97
N GLY A 481 -16.98 15.61 -4.06
CA GLY A 481 -17.79 15.46 -5.27
C GLY A 481 -17.20 16.23 -6.44
N PRO A 482 -17.04 17.56 -6.36
CA PRO A 482 -16.37 18.33 -7.43
C PRO A 482 -14.93 17.87 -7.70
N LEU A 483 -14.22 17.37 -6.69
CA LEU A 483 -12.89 16.79 -6.87
C LEU A 483 -12.94 15.51 -7.72
N SER A 484 -13.90 14.62 -7.48
CA SER A 484 -14.07 13.37 -8.25
C SER A 484 -14.27 13.64 -9.75
N GLU A 485 -15.00 14.70 -10.09
CA GLU A 485 -15.23 15.14 -11.48
C GLU A 485 -13.96 15.69 -12.12
N ARG A 486 -13.23 16.56 -11.40
CA ARG A 486 -11.94 17.11 -11.87
C ARG A 486 -10.88 16.03 -12.07
N MET A 487 -10.94 14.98 -11.27
CA MET A 487 -10.01 13.85 -11.34
C MET A 487 -10.41 12.78 -12.36
N GLY A 488 -11.59 12.90 -12.99
CA GLY A 488 -12.07 11.93 -13.98
C GLY A 488 -12.54 10.61 -13.38
N VAL A 489 -12.95 10.61 -12.11
CA VAL A 489 -13.55 9.44 -11.44
C VAL A 489 -15.00 9.25 -11.87
N ARG A 490 -15.73 10.35 -12.04
CA ARG A 490 -17.10 10.39 -12.55
C ARG A 490 -17.29 11.49 -13.58
N GLY A 491 -18.36 11.42 -14.35
CA GLY A 491 -18.78 12.47 -15.28
C GLY A 491 -19.11 13.78 -14.56
N ARG A 492 -19.09 14.89 -15.30
CA ARG A 492 -19.43 16.22 -14.76
C ARG A 492 -20.86 16.27 -14.22
N ASP A 493 -21.10 17.21 -13.32
CA ASP A 493 -22.43 17.53 -12.77
C ASP A 493 -23.09 16.32 -12.10
N GLY A 494 -22.30 15.54 -11.35
CA GLY A 494 -22.77 14.30 -10.73
C GLY A 494 -23.03 13.15 -11.70
N GLY A 495 -22.38 13.16 -12.88
CA GLY A 495 -22.51 12.13 -13.90
C GLY A 495 -22.05 10.73 -13.44
N PRO A 496 -22.19 9.71 -14.31
CA PRO A 496 -21.89 8.32 -13.94
C PRO A 496 -20.40 8.10 -13.64
N LEU A 497 -20.10 7.02 -12.90
CA LEU A 497 -18.74 6.54 -12.71
C LEU A 497 -18.05 6.29 -14.07
N LEU A 498 -16.80 6.73 -14.16
CA LEU A 498 -15.90 6.49 -15.29
C LEU A 498 -14.90 5.38 -15.00
N VAL A 499 -15.14 4.63 -13.92
CA VAL A 499 -14.39 3.46 -13.50
C VAL A 499 -15.19 2.24 -13.91
N SER A 500 -14.59 1.34 -14.67
CA SER A 500 -15.26 0.10 -15.10
C SER A 500 -15.50 -0.86 -13.93
N ASP A 501 -16.38 -1.84 -14.12
CA ASP A 501 -16.70 -2.82 -13.07
C ASP A 501 -15.47 -3.62 -12.64
N GLU A 502 -14.62 -4.04 -13.59
CA GLU A 502 -13.36 -4.74 -13.28
C GLU A 502 -12.37 -3.85 -12.52
N GLU A 503 -12.28 -2.56 -12.86
CA GLU A 503 -11.45 -1.59 -12.13
C GLU A 503 -12.01 -1.33 -10.73
N MET A 504 -13.33 -1.27 -10.57
CA MET A 504 -13.98 -1.09 -9.27
C MET A 504 -13.81 -2.32 -8.39
N GLU A 505 -13.85 -3.53 -8.95
CA GLU A 505 -13.54 -4.76 -8.23
C GLU A 505 -12.09 -4.73 -7.71
N ALA A 506 -11.13 -4.37 -8.57
CA ALA A 506 -9.73 -4.22 -8.20
C ALA A 506 -9.52 -3.15 -7.12
N ALA A 507 -10.23 -2.01 -7.21
CA ALA A 507 -10.19 -0.96 -6.20
C ALA A 507 -10.78 -1.42 -4.85
N SER A 508 -11.85 -2.22 -4.90
CA SER A 508 -12.57 -2.72 -3.71
C SER A 508 -11.79 -3.76 -2.92
N PHE A 509 -10.66 -4.24 -3.46
CA PHE A 509 -9.69 -5.04 -2.71
C PHE A 509 -9.11 -4.28 -1.51
N TYR A 510 -9.16 -2.95 -1.51
CA TYR A 510 -8.51 -2.10 -0.51
C TYR A 510 -9.52 -1.47 0.47
N HIS A 511 -9.02 -1.16 1.67
CA HIS A 511 -9.67 -0.25 2.61
C HIS A 511 -8.72 0.88 3.01
N ALA A 512 -9.27 1.97 3.54
CA ALA A 512 -8.50 3.01 4.22
C ALA A 512 -8.77 2.99 5.71
N PHE A 513 -7.82 3.48 6.51
CA PHE A 513 -7.95 3.57 7.95
C PHE A 513 -7.33 4.85 8.54
N CYS A 514 -7.71 5.16 9.78
CA CYS A 514 -7.08 6.16 10.63
C CYS A 514 -7.06 5.67 12.09
N PHE A 515 -5.88 5.68 12.72
CA PHE A 515 -5.71 5.54 14.16
C PHE A 515 -5.30 6.88 14.77
N TYR A 516 -5.67 7.10 16.02
CA TYR A 516 -5.21 8.24 16.82
C TYR A 516 -4.20 7.77 17.86
N LYS A 517 -3.15 8.56 18.06
CA LYS A 517 -2.19 8.37 19.14
C LYS A 517 -2.78 8.91 20.45
N ILE A 518 -2.91 8.06 21.47
CA ILE A 518 -3.49 8.41 22.78
C ILE A 518 -2.44 8.88 23.79
#